data_AF-A0A1Q6FST0-F1
#
_entry.id   AF-A0A1Q6FST0-F1
#
_cell.length_a   1.000
_cell.length_b   1.000
_cell.length_c   1.000
_cell.angle_alpha   90.00
_cell.angle_beta   90.00
_cell.angle_gamma   90.00
#
_symmetry.space_group_name_H-M   'P 1'
#
loop_
_entity.id
_entity.type
_entity.pdbx_description
1 polymer ?
#
loop_
_entity_poly.entity_id
_entity_poly.type
_entity_poly.pdbx_seq_one_letter_code
_entity_poly.pdbx_strand_id
1 'polypeptide(L)'
;MKRLLFFLTVVTLVSCGRSFEKRTAKYAEVGEVSDNRAAVLDINEGVGRWGYVDGTGRLAIECRYADARRFADGLAAVQVPEGAWGYIDTVGRLVIAPQFVLAEPFEDGMAWVQAAGELWGRVDKSGKMVIPCLYSEIGEPDERGWMRVLRDGKWGYLRENGEVVVPCDYNLIGEPNAYGLIPVTSGGKHGFLDADGREVLPCFFTYISDFKDGYARTNYGGSMVLRDEPYGGQWGLIDTLGRETIPCRYYYLDTPGEGLAAFMLEQFGNYGYVDVKGNVAITPRFAVARPFSGGVAVVSYNNVNYGLVDRNGNEVSSFRYKRIGEFHDGLAPFNTNLYGMNFQGMEPRCGYIDTEGREVLPAKWDDAGEFSEMRAPVMRFGVNSEDFYDARWGYIATNGQLVVPFKYHEAYPFSCGLARVFVKGLGYGYINRKGEEVVPCKYQEAEDFHDFTAKVKQYDRVMTIDDKGQIVEGQ
;
A
#
# COMPACT_ATOMS: atom_id res chain seq x y z
N MET A 1 -62.32 14.89 42.84
CA MET A 1 -62.96 13.96 41.89
C MET A 1 -61.92 12.98 41.36
N LYS A 2 -62.26 11.69 41.44
CA LYS A 2 -61.71 10.49 40.76
C LYS A 2 -60.19 10.23 40.79
N ARG A 3 -59.84 9.29 41.67
CA ARG A 3 -58.67 8.40 41.61
C ARG A 3 -58.96 7.20 40.70
N LEU A 4 -57.90 6.74 40.02
CA LEU A 4 -57.53 5.36 39.64
C LEU A 4 -58.57 4.48 38.91
N LEU A 5 -58.20 4.02 37.71
CA LEU A 5 -58.19 2.58 37.38
C LEU A 5 -57.22 2.33 36.22
N PHE A 6 -56.01 1.93 36.58
CA PHE A 6 -54.99 1.30 35.74
C PHE A 6 -55.04 -0.17 36.17
N PHE A 7 -55.48 -1.11 35.32
CA PHE A 7 -55.22 -2.56 35.40
C PHE A 7 -56.14 -3.29 34.41
N LEU A 8 -55.69 -3.53 33.17
CA LEU A 8 -56.16 -4.68 32.38
C LEU A 8 -55.29 -5.01 31.14
N THR A 9 -53.95 -5.08 31.24
CA THR A 9 -53.15 -5.56 30.08
C THR A 9 -51.76 -6.11 30.42
N VAL A 10 -51.59 -6.85 31.52
CA VAL A 10 -50.31 -7.54 31.84
C VAL A 10 -50.47 -9.04 32.16
N VAL A 11 -51.69 -9.59 32.16
CA VAL A 11 -51.94 -10.99 32.58
C VAL A 11 -51.90 -12.01 31.42
N THR A 12 -51.91 -11.57 30.16
CA THR A 12 -51.93 -12.48 29.00
C THR A 12 -50.55 -12.97 28.56
N LEU A 13 -49.48 -12.17 28.69
CA LEU A 13 -48.13 -12.59 28.28
C LEU A 13 -47.48 -13.61 29.23
N VAL A 14 -47.72 -13.50 30.54
CA VAL A 14 -47.15 -14.45 31.54
C VAL A 14 -47.87 -15.80 31.53
N SER A 15 -49.18 -15.83 31.22
CA SER A 15 -49.95 -17.08 31.18
C SER A 15 -49.68 -17.89 29.90
N CYS A 16 -49.40 -17.22 28.78
CA CYS A 16 -49.07 -17.88 27.51
C CYS A 16 -47.70 -18.60 27.59
N GLY A 17 -46.67 -17.94 28.14
CA GLY A 17 -45.34 -18.53 28.34
C GLY A 17 -45.35 -19.79 29.22
N ARG A 18 -46.05 -19.74 30.36
CA ARG A 18 -46.21 -20.92 31.24
C ARG A 18 -46.95 -22.09 30.56
N SER A 19 -47.87 -21.80 29.65
CA SER A 19 -48.61 -22.83 28.93
C SER A 19 -47.79 -23.47 27.82
N PHE A 20 -46.92 -22.69 27.17
CA PHE A 20 -45.98 -23.15 26.16
C PHE A 20 -44.95 -24.09 26.78
N GLU A 21 -44.23 -23.62 27.81
CA GLU A 21 -43.23 -24.41 28.55
C GLU A 21 -43.80 -25.74 29.04
N LYS A 22 -45.01 -25.74 29.62
CA LYS A 22 -45.66 -26.96 30.09
C LYS A 22 -45.97 -27.95 28.97
N ARG A 23 -46.33 -27.47 27.78
CA ARG A 23 -46.68 -28.33 26.63
C ARG A 23 -45.44 -28.85 25.90
N THR A 24 -44.35 -28.11 25.95
CA THR A 24 -43.08 -28.48 25.31
C THR A 24 -42.13 -29.21 26.24
N ALA A 25 -42.42 -29.28 27.56
CA ALA A 25 -41.60 -29.97 28.57
C ALA A 25 -41.31 -31.45 28.31
N LYS A 26 -42.03 -32.10 27.38
CA LYS A 26 -41.78 -33.48 26.97
C LYS A 26 -40.66 -33.63 25.93
N TYR A 27 -40.31 -32.54 25.23
CA TYR A 27 -39.25 -32.54 24.23
C TYR A 27 -37.89 -32.37 24.90
N ALA A 28 -36.87 -33.00 24.32
CA ALA A 28 -35.51 -32.94 24.83
C ALA A 28 -34.91 -31.53 24.66
N GLU A 29 -35.29 -30.85 23.58
CA GLU A 29 -34.85 -29.49 23.26
C GLU A 29 -36.01 -28.70 22.64
N VAL A 30 -36.04 -27.39 22.90
CA VAL A 30 -37.03 -26.46 22.39
C VAL A 30 -36.31 -25.17 21.98
N GLY A 31 -36.34 -24.86 20.68
CA GLY A 31 -35.79 -23.62 20.14
C GLY A 31 -36.69 -22.41 20.37
N GLU A 32 -36.20 -21.24 19.98
CA GLU A 32 -36.97 -19.99 20.05
C GLU A 32 -38.18 -20.00 19.11
N VAL A 33 -39.25 -19.30 19.52
CA VAL A 33 -40.42 -19.10 18.67
C VAL A 33 -40.11 -18.01 17.65
N SER A 34 -40.11 -18.37 16.38
CA SER A 34 -39.96 -17.48 15.22
C SER A 34 -40.99 -17.86 14.15
N ASP A 35 -41.62 -16.88 13.49
CA ASP A 35 -42.75 -17.09 12.57
C ASP A 35 -43.85 -18.01 13.14
N ASN A 36 -44.15 -17.86 14.43
CA ASN A 36 -45.11 -18.68 15.17
C ASN A 36 -44.76 -20.19 15.13
N ARG A 37 -43.48 -20.53 15.02
CA ARG A 37 -42.94 -21.89 15.06
C ARG A 37 -41.74 -21.95 16.00
N ALA A 38 -41.64 -23.01 16.79
CA ALA A 38 -40.43 -23.34 17.54
C ALA A 38 -39.99 -24.76 17.18
N ALA A 39 -38.71 -24.93 16.88
CA ALA A 39 -38.13 -26.25 16.65
C ALA A 39 -38.16 -27.06 17.95
N VAL A 40 -38.52 -28.34 17.88
CA VAL A 40 -38.53 -29.24 19.04
C VAL A 40 -37.87 -30.56 18.70
N LEU A 41 -37.06 -31.07 19.63
CA LEU A 41 -36.41 -32.37 19.51
C LEU A 41 -37.17 -33.43 20.30
N ASP A 42 -37.73 -34.41 19.59
CA ASP A 42 -38.35 -35.58 20.20
C ASP A 42 -37.39 -36.77 20.15
N ILE A 43 -37.18 -37.46 21.28
CA ILE A 43 -36.29 -38.62 21.36
C ILE A 43 -37.14 -39.86 21.58
N ASN A 44 -37.30 -40.66 20.54
CA ASN A 44 -38.03 -41.92 20.58
C ASN A 44 -37.10 -43.08 20.28
N GLU A 45 -37.10 -44.09 21.16
CA GLU A 45 -36.28 -45.32 21.01
C GLU A 45 -34.78 -45.03 20.78
N GLY A 46 -34.26 -43.95 21.36
CA GLY A 46 -32.87 -43.53 21.23
C GLY A 46 -32.53 -42.77 19.93
N VAL A 47 -33.51 -42.51 19.07
CA VAL A 47 -33.36 -41.69 17.85
C VAL A 47 -34.02 -40.33 18.06
N GLY A 48 -33.23 -39.26 17.99
CA GLY A 48 -33.71 -37.89 18.03
C GLY A 48 -34.23 -37.44 16.66
N ARG A 49 -35.44 -36.86 16.62
CA ARG A 49 -36.01 -36.24 15.42
C ARG A 49 -36.54 -34.86 15.74
N TRP A 50 -36.27 -33.92 14.84
CA TRP A 50 -36.76 -32.56 14.92
C TRP A 50 -38.11 -32.40 14.22
N GLY A 51 -38.98 -31.62 14.85
CA GLY A 51 -40.25 -31.14 14.31
C GLY A 51 -40.49 -29.70 14.78
N TYR A 52 -41.72 -29.21 14.62
CA TYR A 52 -42.05 -27.84 15.05
C TYR A 52 -43.37 -27.79 15.79
N VAL A 53 -43.41 -27.00 16.86
CA VAL A 53 -44.65 -26.61 17.54
C VAL A 53 -45.09 -25.20 17.11
N ASP A 54 -46.38 -24.90 17.24
CA ASP A 54 -46.89 -23.55 17.12
C ASP A 54 -46.53 -22.68 18.36
N GLY A 55 -46.83 -21.38 18.32
CA GLY A 55 -46.61 -20.46 19.44
C GLY A 55 -47.40 -20.79 20.72
N THR A 56 -48.28 -21.80 20.69
CA THR A 56 -48.98 -22.33 21.87
C THR A 56 -48.36 -23.61 22.41
N GLY A 57 -47.28 -24.10 21.78
CA GLY A 57 -46.58 -25.33 22.16
C GLY A 57 -47.25 -26.61 21.64
N ARG A 58 -48.21 -26.51 20.70
CA ARG A 58 -48.84 -27.69 20.08
C ARG A 58 -48.05 -28.10 18.85
N LEU A 59 -47.82 -29.40 18.66
CA LEU A 59 -47.12 -29.93 17.49
C LEU A 59 -47.84 -29.52 16.20
N ALA A 60 -47.13 -28.82 15.33
CA ALA A 60 -47.60 -28.30 14.04
C ALA A 60 -46.96 -29.06 12.86
N ILE A 61 -45.71 -29.48 13.00
CA ILE A 61 -44.96 -30.25 12.01
C ILE A 61 -44.35 -31.44 12.74
N GLU A 62 -44.63 -32.65 12.27
CA GLU A 62 -44.18 -33.90 12.90
C GLU A 62 -42.65 -33.97 13.03
N CYS A 63 -42.20 -34.60 14.12
CA CYS A 63 -40.79 -34.82 14.40
C CYS A 63 -40.22 -35.92 13.50
N ARG A 64 -39.70 -35.54 12.33
CA ARG A 64 -39.17 -36.48 11.31
C ARG A 64 -37.81 -36.09 10.73
N TYR A 65 -37.34 -34.88 11.00
CA TYR A 65 -36.10 -34.36 10.44
C TYR A 65 -34.90 -34.77 11.31
N ALA A 66 -33.74 -34.96 10.68
CA ALA A 66 -32.49 -35.24 11.39
C ALA A 66 -31.94 -34.00 12.09
N ASP A 67 -32.13 -32.83 11.49
CA ASP A 67 -31.79 -31.52 12.04
C ASP A 67 -32.78 -30.47 11.49
N ALA A 68 -32.94 -29.36 12.21
CA ALA A 68 -33.90 -28.30 11.91
C ALA A 68 -33.38 -26.94 12.40
N ARG A 69 -33.38 -25.93 11.52
CA ARG A 69 -33.11 -24.54 11.89
C ARG A 69 -34.39 -23.82 12.28
N ARG A 70 -34.26 -22.65 12.92
CA ARG A 70 -35.42 -21.78 13.22
C ARG A 70 -36.14 -21.39 11.93
N PHE A 71 -37.44 -21.17 12.02
CA PHE A 71 -38.14 -20.46 10.96
C PHE A 71 -37.62 -19.03 10.89
N ALA A 72 -37.36 -18.57 9.68
CA ALA A 72 -37.05 -17.19 9.39
C ALA A 72 -37.64 -16.88 8.03
N ASP A 73 -38.26 -15.70 7.90
CA ASP A 73 -38.79 -15.25 6.61
C ASP A 73 -39.86 -16.20 6.03
N GLY A 74 -40.55 -16.94 6.90
CA GLY A 74 -41.62 -17.88 6.54
C GLY A 74 -41.16 -19.27 6.08
N LEU A 75 -39.84 -19.53 6.05
CA LEU A 75 -39.26 -20.83 5.70
C LEU A 75 -38.33 -21.34 6.81
N ALA A 76 -38.10 -22.64 6.87
CA ALA A 76 -37.08 -23.23 7.74
C ALA A 76 -36.23 -24.25 7.00
N ALA A 77 -34.92 -24.20 7.21
CA ALA A 77 -34.00 -25.22 6.75
C ALA A 77 -34.18 -26.49 7.58
N VAL A 78 -34.34 -27.63 6.92
CA VAL A 78 -34.48 -28.94 7.56
C VAL A 78 -33.62 -29.98 6.86
N GLN A 79 -33.00 -30.85 7.66
CA GLN A 79 -32.19 -31.96 7.16
C GLN A 79 -33.01 -33.24 7.18
N VAL A 80 -33.10 -33.93 6.04
CA VAL A 80 -33.70 -35.27 6.00
C VAL A 80 -32.77 -36.32 6.62
N PRO A 81 -33.28 -37.49 7.07
CA PRO A 81 -32.46 -38.55 7.65
C PRO A 81 -31.26 -38.99 6.80
N GLU A 82 -31.34 -38.85 5.47
CA GLU A 82 -30.28 -39.16 4.52
C GLU A 82 -29.15 -38.11 4.51
N GLY A 83 -29.32 -36.98 5.21
CA GLY A 83 -28.30 -35.95 5.43
C GLY A 83 -28.42 -34.70 4.56
N ALA A 84 -29.29 -34.71 3.53
CA ALA A 84 -29.48 -33.54 2.67
C ALA A 84 -30.37 -32.47 3.33
N TRP A 85 -30.04 -31.21 3.13
CA TRP A 85 -30.81 -30.06 3.57
C TRP A 85 -31.73 -29.53 2.47
N GLY A 86 -32.95 -29.18 2.85
CA GLY A 86 -33.93 -28.46 2.04
C GLY A 86 -34.70 -27.45 2.91
N TYR A 87 -35.77 -26.88 2.37
CA TYR A 87 -36.57 -25.89 3.09
C TYR A 87 -38.06 -26.22 3.07
N ILE A 88 -38.71 -25.97 4.20
CA ILE A 88 -40.15 -26.14 4.39
C ILE A 88 -40.83 -24.81 4.71
N ASP A 89 -42.10 -24.70 4.33
CA ASP A 89 -42.98 -23.61 4.77
C ASP A 89 -43.53 -23.84 6.19
N THR A 90 -44.25 -22.85 6.73
CA THR A 90 -44.81 -22.90 8.09
C THR A 90 -45.85 -24.01 8.29
N VAL A 91 -46.39 -24.61 7.23
CA VAL A 91 -47.30 -25.76 7.32
C VAL A 91 -46.60 -27.10 7.04
N GLY A 92 -45.28 -27.09 6.89
CA GLY A 92 -44.44 -28.27 6.73
C GLY A 92 -44.35 -28.82 5.30
N ARG A 93 -44.77 -28.04 4.28
CA ARG A 93 -44.61 -28.41 2.87
C ARG A 93 -43.19 -28.10 2.44
N LEU A 94 -42.58 -29.01 1.68
CA LEU A 94 -41.28 -28.77 1.05
C LEU A 94 -41.44 -27.69 -0.03
N VAL A 95 -40.68 -26.60 0.12
CA VAL A 95 -40.58 -25.51 -0.85
C VAL A 95 -39.33 -25.68 -1.69
N ILE A 96 -38.21 -26.01 -1.04
CA ILE A 96 -36.96 -26.36 -1.71
C ILE A 96 -36.63 -27.80 -1.34
N ALA A 97 -36.55 -28.66 -2.35
CA ALA A 97 -36.26 -30.07 -2.14
C ALA A 97 -34.88 -30.26 -1.46
N PRO A 98 -34.72 -31.28 -0.60
CA PRO A 98 -33.43 -31.57 0.01
C PRO A 98 -32.36 -31.88 -1.04
N GLN A 99 -31.34 -31.03 -1.13
CA GLN A 99 -30.27 -31.14 -2.13
C GLN A 99 -28.94 -30.54 -1.66
N PHE A 100 -28.93 -29.78 -0.57
CA PHE A 100 -27.74 -29.11 -0.06
C PHE A 100 -27.05 -29.95 1.02
N VAL A 101 -25.73 -29.77 1.15
CA VAL A 101 -24.95 -30.35 2.25
C VAL A 101 -25.17 -29.54 3.54
N LEU A 102 -25.40 -28.23 3.40
CA LEU A 102 -25.73 -27.32 4.50
C LEU A 102 -26.72 -26.26 4.00
N ALA A 103 -27.58 -25.78 4.89
CA ALA A 103 -28.52 -24.71 4.63
C ALA A 103 -28.70 -23.84 5.88
N GLU A 104 -28.52 -22.53 5.73
CA GLU A 104 -28.71 -21.54 6.79
C GLU A 104 -30.14 -20.98 6.80
N PRO A 105 -30.60 -20.35 7.89
CA PRO A 105 -31.88 -19.65 7.91
C PRO A 105 -31.97 -18.57 6.82
N PHE A 106 -33.19 -18.29 6.36
CA PHE A 106 -33.44 -17.15 5.48
C PHE A 106 -33.29 -15.83 6.23
N GLU A 107 -32.69 -14.84 5.57
CA GLU A 107 -32.56 -13.45 6.01
C GLU A 107 -32.76 -12.54 4.79
N ASP A 108 -33.65 -11.56 4.91
CA ASP A 108 -34.03 -10.65 3.82
C ASP A 108 -34.35 -11.35 2.50
N GLY A 109 -35.07 -12.46 2.59
CA GLY A 109 -35.53 -13.25 1.46
C GLY A 109 -34.51 -14.13 0.76
N MET A 110 -33.31 -14.25 1.31
CA MET A 110 -32.25 -15.12 0.78
C MET A 110 -31.68 -16.03 1.86
N ALA A 111 -31.07 -17.14 1.47
CA ALA A 111 -30.36 -18.03 2.40
C ALA A 111 -29.04 -18.51 1.82
N TRP A 112 -28.03 -18.64 2.69
CA TRP A 112 -26.77 -19.29 2.34
C TRP A 112 -26.94 -20.80 2.31
N VAL A 113 -26.38 -21.43 1.29
CA VAL A 113 -26.43 -22.88 1.10
C VAL A 113 -25.07 -23.38 0.63
N GLN A 114 -24.75 -24.61 1.02
CA GLN A 114 -23.52 -25.28 0.63
C GLN A 114 -23.83 -26.54 -0.15
N ALA A 115 -23.18 -26.73 -1.29
CA ALA A 115 -23.21 -27.95 -2.08
C ALA A 115 -22.01 -28.87 -1.77
N ALA A 116 -21.94 -30.02 -2.42
CA ALA A 116 -20.80 -30.92 -2.31
C ALA A 116 -19.48 -30.20 -2.71
N GLY A 117 -18.39 -30.57 -2.03
CA GLY A 117 -17.08 -29.91 -2.22
C GLY A 117 -16.92 -28.60 -1.46
N GLU A 118 -17.74 -28.38 -0.42
CA GLU A 118 -17.71 -27.17 0.42
C GLU A 118 -17.98 -25.87 -0.36
N LEU A 119 -18.75 -25.97 -1.44
CA LEU A 119 -19.03 -24.84 -2.33
C LEU A 119 -20.28 -24.07 -1.90
N TRP A 120 -20.09 -22.80 -1.58
CA TRP A 120 -21.11 -21.88 -1.09
C TRP A 120 -21.84 -21.17 -2.23
N GLY A 121 -23.13 -20.93 -2.01
CA GLY A 121 -24.00 -20.14 -2.86
C GLY A 121 -25.15 -19.53 -2.05
N ARG A 122 -25.99 -18.75 -2.72
CA ARG A 122 -27.13 -18.04 -2.13
C ARG A 122 -28.38 -18.34 -2.93
N VAL A 123 -29.47 -18.70 -2.25
CA VAL A 123 -30.74 -19.11 -2.86
C VAL A 123 -31.86 -18.18 -2.42
N ASP A 124 -32.81 -17.89 -3.31
CA ASP A 124 -34.04 -17.17 -2.97
C ASP A 124 -35.14 -18.11 -2.42
N LYS A 125 -36.24 -17.53 -1.91
CA LYS A 125 -37.36 -18.31 -1.34
C LYS A 125 -38.02 -19.29 -2.33
N SER A 126 -37.80 -19.14 -3.63
CA SER A 126 -38.32 -20.06 -4.65
C SER A 126 -37.39 -21.24 -4.92
N GLY A 127 -36.16 -21.21 -4.39
CA GLY A 127 -35.12 -22.19 -4.69
C GLY A 127 -34.24 -21.81 -5.88
N LYS A 128 -34.39 -20.60 -6.44
CA LYS A 128 -33.52 -20.12 -7.51
C LYS A 128 -32.20 -19.66 -6.92
N MET A 129 -31.10 -20.13 -7.48
CA MET A 129 -29.76 -19.67 -7.10
C MET A 129 -29.56 -18.23 -7.58
N VAL A 130 -29.28 -17.33 -6.63
CA VAL A 130 -28.82 -15.96 -6.88
C VAL A 130 -27.31 -15.96 -7.04
N ILE A 131 -26.61 -16.66 -6.13
CA ILE A 131 -25.19 -16.97 -6.25
C ILE A 131 -25.07 -18.48 -6.39
N PRO A 132 -24.56 -19.03 -7.51
CA PRO A 132 -24.42 -20.47 -7.67
C PRO A 132 -23.36 -21.02 -6.72
N CYS A 133 -23.52 -22.29 -6.30
CA CYS A 133 -22.57 -22.99 -5.43
C CYS A 133 -21.27 -23.33 -6.16
N LEU A 134 -20.42 -22.34 -6.40
CA LEU A 134 -19.17 -22.45 -7.16
C LEU A 134 -17.94 -21.99 -6.36
N TYR A 135 -18.14 -21.45 -5.16
CA TYR A 135 -17.10 -20.73 -4.41
C TYR A 135 -16.77 -21.46 -3.12
N SER A 136 -15.50 -21.77 -2.88
CA SER A 136 -15.06 -22.36 -1.60
C SER A 136 -15.08 -21.32 -0.48
N GLU A 137 -14.96 -20.04 -0.82
CA GLU A 137 -15.05 -18.93 0.13
C GLU A 137 -15.83 -17.77 -0.48
N ILE A 138 -16.69 -17.15 0.34
CA ILE A 138 -17.41 -15.91 0.04
C ILE A 138 -17.28 -15.03 1.28
N GLY A 139 -16.69 -13.85 1.14
CA GLY A 139 -16.56 -12.87 2.21
C GLY A 139 -17.75 -11.90 2.27
N GLU A 140 -17.79 -11.12 3.35
CA GLU A 140 -18.74 -10.02 3.52
C GLU A 140 -18.52 -8.91 2.46
N PRO A 141 -19.57 -8.14 2.13
CA PRO A 141 -19.43 -7.00 1.22
C PRO A 141 -18.57 -5.90 1.84
N ASP A 142 -17.65 -5.36 1.05
CA ASP A 142 -16.90 -4.14 1.39
C ASP A 142 -17.76 -2.88 1.26
N GLU A 143 -17.18 -1.70 1.48
CA GLU A 143 -17.87 -0.40 1.35
C GLU A 143 -18.42 -0.13 -0.06
N ARG A 144 -17.94 -0.84 -1.09
CA ARG A 144 -18.43 -0.77 -2.48
C ARG A 144 -19.52 -1.80 -2.78
N GLY A 145 -19.87 -2.64 -1.80
CA GLY A 145 -20.78 -3.76 -1.95
C GLY A 145 -20.17 -4.94 -2.71
N TRP A 146 -18.85 -5.07 -2.71
CA TRP A 146 -18.15 -6.18 -3.37
C TRP A 146 -17.80 -7.25 -2.35
N MET A 147 -18.21 -8.48 -2.65
CA MET A 147 -17.87 -9.66 -1.87
C MET A 147 -16.70 -10.38 -2.52
N ARG A 148 -15.62 -10.55 -1.77
CA ARG A 148 -14.44 -11.30 -2.21
C ARG A 148 -14.79 -12.79 -2.27
N VAL A 149 -14.43 -13.45 -3.37
CA VAL A 149 -14.76 -14.86 -3.59
C VAL A 149 -13.59 -15.68 -4.09
N LEU A 150 -13.51 -16.93 -3.64
CA LEU A 150 -12.49 -17.90 -4.05
C LEU A 150 -13.14 -19.02 -4.86
N ARG A 151 -12.63 -19.24 -6.07
CA ARG A 151 -13.01 -20.38 -6.92
C ARG A 151 -11.78 -20.95 -7.59
N ASP A 152 -11.65 -22.27 -7.58
CA ASP A 152 -10.56 -22.98 -8.26
C ASP A 152 -9.15 -22.45 -7.88
N GLY A 153 -8.98 -22.01 -6.62
CA GLY A 153 -7.72 -21.45 -6.09
C GLY A 153 -7.41 -20.02 -6.55
N LYS A 154 -8.38 -19.31 -7.14
CA LYS A 154 -8.24 -17.95 -7.66
C LYS A 154 -9.31 -17.00 -7.11
N TRP A 155 -8.88 -15.79 -6.78
CA TRP A 155 -9.70 -14.73 -6.22
C TRP A 155 -10.40 -13.93 -7.32
N GLY A 156 -11.63 -13.53 -7.00
CA GLY A 156 -12.44 -12.58 -7.75
C GLY A 156 -13.38 -11.82 -6.81
N TYR A 157 -14.29 -11.04 -7.39
CA TYR A 157 -15.30 -10.28 -6.67
C TYR A 157 -16.66 -10.41 -7.35
N LEU A 158 -17.71 -10.48 -6.54
CA LEU A 158 -19.09 -10.41 -7.01
C LEU A 158 -19.91 -9.47 -6.12
N ARG A 159 -21.06 -9.04 -6.60
CA ARG A 159 -22.05 -8.29 -5.82
C ARG A 159 -23.02 -9.25 -5.14
N GLU A 160 -23.76 -8.76 -4.15
CA GLU A 160 -24.78 -9.55 -3.44
C GLU A 160 -25.86 -10.18 -4.34
N ASN A 161 -26.14 -9.55 -5.48
CA ASN A 161 -27.08 -10.06 -6.48
C ASN A 161 -26.49 -11.17 -7.38
N GLY A 162 -25.22 -11.56 -7.18
CA GLY A 162 -24.48 -12.54 -7.95
C GLY A 162 -23.79 -12.03 -9.22
N GLU A 163 -23.84 -10.72 -9.50
CA GLU A 163 -23.10 -10.11 -10.60
C GLU A 163 -21.59 -10.20 -10.34
N VAL A 164 -20.86 -10.82 -11.27
CA VAL A 164 -19.39 -10.89 -11.20
C VAL A 164 -18.81 -9.53 -11.58
N VAL A 165 -18.09 -8.92 -10.65
CA VAL A 165 -17.36 -7.67 -10.87
C VAL A 165 -15.95 -7.96 -11.40
N VAL A 166 -15.27 -8.88 -10.72
CA VAL A 166 -13.93 -9.36 -11.11
C VAL A 166 -13.98 -10.88 -11.19
N PRO A 167 -13.64 -11.50 -12.33
CA PRO A 167 -13.63 -12.95 -12.44
C PRO A 167 -12.56 -13.58 -11.54
N CYS A 168 -12.77 -14.84 -11.13
CA CYS A 168 -11.82 -15.60 -10.32
C CYS A 168 -10.61 -16.06 -11.14
N ASP A 169 -9.80 -15.11 -11.60
CA ASP A 169 -8.66 -15.35 -12.49
C ASP A 169 -7.29 -15.08 -11.85
N TYR A 170 -7.27 -14.50 -10.64
CA TYR A 170 -6.07 -13.96 -10.00
C TYR A 170 -5.66 -14.76 -8.75
N ASN A 171 -4.36 -14.98 -8.56
CA ASN A 171 -3.83 -15.57 -7.33
C ASN A 171 -3.84 -14.57 -6.16
N LEU A 172 -3.77 -13.27 -6.47
CA LEU A 172 -3.86 -12.19 -5.49
C LEU A 172 -4.55 -10.98 -6.13
N ILE A 173 -5.43 -10.35 -5.37
CA ILE A 173 -5.98 -9.01 -5.64
C ILE A 173 -5.68 -8.18 -4.40
N GLY A 174 -4.96 -7.07 -4.55
CA GLY A 174 -4.57 -6.18 -3.46
C GLY A 174 -5.51 -4.99 -3.28
N GLU A 175 -5.11 -4.05 -2.45
CA GLU A 175 -5.85 -2.80 -2.22
C GLU A 175 -5.55 -1.74 -3.29
N PRO A 176 -6.50 -0.85 -3.62
CA PRO A 176 -6.25 0.25 -4.54
C PRO A 176 -5.09 1.13 -4.07
N ASN A 177 -4.19 1.50 -4.99
CA ASN A 177 -3.14 2.48 -4.72
C ASN A 177 -3.69 3.93 -4.73
N ALA A 178 -2.82 4.92 -4.53
CA ALA A 178 -3.21 6.34 -4.51
C ALA A 178 -3.86 6.87 -5.81
N TYR A 179 -3.75 6.11 -6.91
CA TYR A 179 -4.37 6.43 -8.21
C TYR A 179 -5.64 5.61 -8.50
N GLY A 180 -6.08 4.78 -7.54
CA GLY A 180 -7.25 3.91 -7.70
C GLY A 180 -7.00 2.65 -8.52
N LEU A 181 -5.75 2.33 -8.85
CA LEU A 181 -5.40 1.06 -9.52
C LEU A 181 -5.30 -0.06 -8.49
N ILE A 182 -5.96 -1.18 -8.78
CA ILE A 182 -5.99 -2.37 -7.93
C ILE A 182 -4.92 -3.35 -8.43
N PRO A 183 -3.82 -3.59 -7.69
CA PRO A 183 -2.78 -4.51 -8.11
C PRO A 183 -3.29 -5.95 -8.10
N VAL A 184 -3.03 -6.66 -9.18
CA VAL A 184 -3.38 -8.08 -9.33
C VAL A 184 -2.17 -8.91 -9.70
N THR A 185 -2.14 -10.15 -9.22
CA THR A 185 -1.10 -11.13 -9.56
C THR A 185 -1.74 -12.44 -9.99
N SER A 186 -1.29 -13.00 -11.10
CA SER A 186 -1.66 -14.35 -11.55
C SER A 186 -0.46 -15.02 -12.22
N GLY A 187 -0.19 -16.28 -11.87
CA GLY A 187 0.95 -17.03 -12.41
C GLY A 187 2.33 -16.39 -12.14
N GLY A 188 2.44 -15.63 -11.05
CA GLY A 188 3.67 -14.86 -10.72
C GLY A 188 3.92 -13.66 -11.63
N LYS A 189 2.91 -13.21 -12.38
CA LYS A 189 2.93 -11.99 -13.19
C LYS A 189 1.96 -10.97 -12.63
N HIS A 190 2.30 -9.70 -12.82
CA HIS A 190 1.61 -8.56 -12.23
C HIS A 190 0.87 -7.74 -13.29
N GLY A 191 -0.25 -7.15 -12.86
CA GLY A 191 -1.11 -6.28 -13.65
C GLY A 191 -1.94 -5.38 -12.74
N PHE A 192 -2.91 -4.68 -13.32
CA PHE A 192 -3.82 -3.77 -12.62
C PHE A 192 -5.25 -3.86 -13.15
N LEU A 193 -6.20 -3.71 -12.21
CA LEU A 193 -7.58 -3.35 -12.51
C LEU A 193 -7.81 -1.86 -12.22
N ASP A 194 -8.81 -1.26 -12.85
CA ASP A 194 -9.34 0.05 -12.46
C ASP A 194 -10.21 -0.04 -11.19
N ALA A 195 -10.70 1.11 -10.72
CA ALA A 195 -11.55 1.21 -9.53
C ALA A 195 -12.91 0.48 -9.67
N ASP A 196 -13.34 0.20 -10.90
CA ASP A 196 -14.56 -0.56 -11.21
C ASP A 196 -14.27 -2.07 -11.38
N GLY A 197 -13.02 -2.50 -11.23
CA GLY A 197 -12.59 -3.89 -11.33
C GLY A 197 -12.32 -4.36 -12.75
N ARG A 198 -12.26 -3.45 -13.73
CA ARG A 198 -11.95 -3.77 -15.13
C ARG A 198 -10.45 -3.87 -15.30
N GLU A 199 -9.98 -4.88 -16.02
CA GLU A 199 -8.56 -5.02 -16.34
C GLU A 199 -8.09 -3.85 -17.23
N VAL A 200 -7.14 -3.07 -16.71
CA VAL A 200 -6.46 -2.00 -17.46
C VAL A 200 -5.05 -2.41 -17.86
N LEU A 201 -4.46 -3.34 -17.10
CA LEU A 201 -3.16 -3.91 -17.40
C LEU A 201 -3.18 -5.42 -17.08
N PRO A 202 -3.05 -6.31 -18.06
CA PRO A 202 -3.07 -7.76 -17.80
C PRO A 202 -1.87 -8.20 -16.97
N CYS A 203 -2.02 -9.33 -16.27
CA CYS A 203 -0.92 -10.01 -15.57
C CYS A 203 0.13 -10.56 -16.55
N PHE A 204 1.02 -9.67 -17.02
CA PHE A 204 2.05 -9.96 -18.02
C PHE A 204 3.46 -9.67 -17.52
N PHE A 205 3.60 -8.72 -16.60
CA PHE A 205 4.89 -8.20 -16.17
C PHE A 205 5.50 -9.03 -15.05
N THR A 206 6.80 -9.25 -15.10
CA THR A 206 7.54 -9.84 -13.97
C THR A 206 7.60 -8.89 -12.79
N TYR A 207 7.60 -7.58 -13.06
CA TYR A 207 7.71 -6.56 -12.02
C TYR A 207 7.11 -5.25 -12.51
N ILE A 208 6.51 -4.51 -11.59
CA ILE A 208 6.06 -3.13 -11.79
C ILE A 208 6.54 -2.33 -10.57
N SER A 209 7.26 -1.24 -10.79
CA SER A 209 7.77 -0.39 -9.71
C SER A 209 6.65 0.44 -9.08
N ASP A 210 6.96 1.09 -7.97
CA ASP A 210 6.13 2.19 -7.48
C ASP A 210 6.06 3.33 -8.51
N PHE A 211 4.97 4.09 -8.43
CA PHE A 211 4.77 5.26 -9.26
C PHE A 211 5.59 6.43 -8.74
N LYS A 212 6.40 7.02 -9.61
CA LYS A 212 7.14 8.25 -9.36
C LYS A 212 6.92 9.20 -10.54
N ASP A 213 6.61 10.45 -10.24
CA ASP A 213 6.30 11.50 -11.22
C ASP A 213 5.19 11.12 -12.23
N GLY A 214 4.22 10.31 -11.78
CA GLY A 214 3.08 9.85 -12.59
C GLY A 214 3.35 8.61 -13.45
N TYR A 215 4.50 7.96 -13.29
CA TYR A 215 4.88 6.78 -14.07
C TYR A 215 5.44 5.65 -13.21
N ALA A 216 5.19 4.41 -13.62
CA ALA A 216 5.81 3.23 -13.05
C ALA A 216 6.57 2.45 -14.13
N ARG A 217 7.77 1.99 -13.79
CA ARG A 217 8.58 1.14 -14.68
C ARG A 217 8.00 -0.27 -14.67
N THR A 218 7.88 -0.86 -15.85
CA THR A 218 7.47 -2.26 -16.02
C THR A 218 8.65 -3.10 -16.48
N ASN A 219 8.73 -4.35 -16.05
CA ASN A 219 9.74 -5.30 -16.50
C ASN A 219 9.09 -6.57 -17.04
N TYR A 220 9.58 -7.04 -18.18
CA TYR A 220 9.23 -8.32 -18.77
C TYR A 220 10.44 -9.23 -18.89
N GLY A 221 10.31 -10.47 -18.39
CA GLY A 221 11.32 -11.52 -18.58
C GLY A 221 12.53 -11.45 -17.65
N GLY A 222 12.60 -10.47 -16.74
CA GLY A 222 13.63 -10.43 -15.69
C GLY A 222 13.43 -11.52 -14.63
N SER A 223 14.41 -11.65 -13.74
CA SER A 223 14.39 -12.60 -12.63
C SER A 223 14.46 -11.87 -11.29
N MET A 224 13.52 -12.15 -10.39
CA MET A 224 13.54 -11.64 -9.02
C MET A 224 14.57 -12.46 -8.20
N VAL A 225 15.73 -11.88 -7.90
CA VAL A 225 16.82 -12.55 -7.16
C VAL A 225 17.14 -11.74 -5.91
N LEU A 226 16.56 -12.07 -4.74
CA LEU A 226 16.81 -11.47 -3.41
C LEU A 226 17.06 -9.94 -3.41
N ARG A 227 16.44 -9.21 -4.34
CA ARG A 227 16.60 -7.78 -4.61
C ARG A 227 15.23 -7.17 -4.82
N ASP A 228 15.15 -5.86 -4.64
CA ASP A 228 13.91 -5.08 -4.81
C ASP A 228 13.51 -4.92 -6.28
N GLU A 229 14.45 -5.12 -7.21
CA GLU A 229 14.23 -5.04 -8.66
C GLU A 229 14.76 -6.30 -9.39
N PRO A 230 14.12 -6.69 -10.52
CA PRO A 230 14.52 -7.85 -11.28
C PRO A 230 15.87 -7.66 -11.98
N TYR A 231 16.65 -8.74 -12.05
CA TYR A 231 17.84 -8.82 -12.89
C TYR A 231 17.46 -9.19 -14.33
N GLY A 232 17.91 -8.40 -15.30
CA GLY A 232 17.65 -8.60 -16.72
C GLY A 232 16.21 -8.30 -17.14
N GLY A 233 15.80 -8.86 -18.28
CA GLY A 233 14.52 -8.55 -18.91
C GLY A 233 14.54 -7.27 -19.73
N GLN A 234 13.36 -6.85 -20.16
CA GLN A 234 13.15 -5.61 -20.91
C GLN A 234 12.25 -4.68 -20.11
N TRP A 235 12.59 -3.40 -20.14
CA TRP A 235 11.91 -2.36 -19.39
C TRP A 235 11.00 -1.50 -20.27
N GLY A 236 9.86 -1.14 -19.70
CA GLY A 236 8.81 -0.28 -20.25
C GLY A 236 8.26 0.67 -19.19
N LEU A 237 7.16 1.35 -19.51
CA LEU A 237 6.57 2.40 -18.69
C LEU A 237 5.04 2.38 -18.79
N ILE A 238 4.37 2.52 -17.65
CA ILE A 238 2.92 2.75 -17.58
C ILE A 238 2.62 4.09 -16.89
N ASP A 239 1.46 4.68 -17.22
CA ASP A 239 0.92 5.87 -16.53
C ASP A 239 0.01 5.50 -15.35
N THR A 240 -0.46 6.51 -14.63
CA THR A 240 -1.34 6.38 -13.46
C THR A 240 -2.73 5.79 -13.76
N LEU A 241 -3.10 5.62 -15.03
CA LEU A 241 -4.31 4.92 -15.45
C LEU A 241 -4.03 3.46 -15.81
N GLY A 242 -2.81 2.97 -15.57
CA GLY A 242 -2.38 1.62 -15.91
C GLY A 242 -2.12 1.43 -17.40
N ARG A 243 -2.10 2.51 -18.19
CA ARG A 243 -1.90 2.40 -19.64
C ARG A 243 -0.42 2.30 -19.95
N GLU A 244 -0.07 1.37 -20.82
CA GLU A 244 1.29 1.28 -21.36
C GLU A 244 1.59 2.51 -22.22
N THR A 245 2.59 3.28 -21.79
CA THR A 245 3.09 4.46 -22.51
C THR A 245 4.35 4.13 -23.31
N ILE A 246 5.14 3.19 -22.80
CA ILE A 246 6.31 2.62 -23.46
C ILE A 246 6.28 1.10 -23.27
N PRO A 247 6.23 0.29 -24.36
CA PRO A 247 6.32 -1.16 -24.25
C PRO A 247 7.68 -1.59 -23.71
N CYS A 248 7.70 -2.75 -23.03
CA CYS A 248 8.94 -3.39 -22.63
C CYS A 248 9.82 -3.71 -23.85
N ARG A 249 10.84 -2.88 -24.10
CA ARG A 249 11.78 -3.04 -25.22
C ARG A 249 13.19 -2.55 -24.95
N TYR A 250 13.44 -1.91 -23.81
CA TYR A 250 14.73 -1.36 -23.45
C TYR A 250 15.49 -2.30 -22.53
N TYR A 251 16.80 -2.41 -22.69
CA TYR A 251 17.65 -3.13 -21.73
C TYR A 251 17.63 -2.44 -20.36
N TYR A 252 17.55 -1.11 -20.37
CA TYR A 252 17.34 -0.28 -19.20
C TYR A 252 16.48 0.92 -19.56
N LEU A 253 15.54 1.27 -18.69
CA LEU A 253 14.73 2.48 -18.76
C LEU A 253 14.59 3.02 -17.34
N ASP A 254 14.96 4.28 -17.12
CA ASP A 254 14.79 4.96 -15.85
C ASP A 254 13.39 5.59 -15.73
N THR A 255 13.01 6.01 -14.52
CA THR A 255 11.81 6.84 -14.35
C THR A 255 12.04 8.21 -15.01
N PRO A 256 11.07 8.75 -15.78
CA PRO A 256 11.23 10.03 -16.44
C PRO A 256 11.42 11.19 -15.46
N GLY A 257 12.50 11.96 -15.62
CA GLY A 257 12.65 13.30 -15.03
C GLY A 257 12.16 14.35 -16.01
N GLU A 258 11.23 15.23 -15.60
CA GLU A 258 10.64 16.26 -16.47
C GLU A 258 10.14 15.72 -17.84
N GLY A 259 9.62 14.49 -17.86
CA GLY A 259 9.10 13.84 -19.07
C GLY A 259 10.15 13.23 -20.01
N LEU A 260 11.42 13.13 -19.61
CA LEU A 260 12.47 12.40 -20.33
C LEU A 260 13.08 11.32 -19.44
N ALA A 261 13.12 10.09 -19.94
CA ALA A 261 13.74 8.94 -19.28
C ALA A 261 15.08 8.59 -19.94
N ALA A 262 16.10 8.33 -19.11
CA ALA A 262 17.34 7.75 -19.61
C ALA A 262 17.08 6.29 -20.03
N PHE A 263 17.62 5.87 -21.18
CA PHE A 263 17.46 4.50 -21.66
C PHE A 263 18.75 3.93 -22.23
N MET A 264 18.85 2.60 -22.22
CA MET A 264 19.93 1.82 -22.85
C MET A 264 19.32 0.66 -23.65
N LEU A 265 19.85 0.39 -24.85
CA LEU A 265 19.32 -0.65 -25.74
C LEU A 265 19.92 -2.04 -25.49
N GLU A 266 21.15 -2.10 -25.00
CA GLU A 266 21.89 -3.34 -24.82
C GLU A 266 22.83 -3.25 -23.61
N GLN A 267 23.23 -4.39 -23.06
CA GLN A 267 24.14 -4.44 -21.92
C GLN A 267 25.46 -3.74 -22.25
N PHE A 268 25.91 -2.85 -21.36
CA PHE A 268 27.11 -2.00 -21.56
C PHE A 268 27.00 -0.99 -22.73
N GLY A 269 25.81 -0.79 -23.27
CA GLY A 269 25.55 0.26 -24.25
C GLY A 269 25.62 1.66 -23.64
N ASN A 270 25.61 2.67 -24.50
CA ASN A 270 25.47 4.05 -24.06
C ASN A 270 24.01 4.38 -23.72
N TYR A 271 23.83 5.37 -22.87
CA TYR A 271 22.55 5.97 -22.56
C TYR A 271 22.16 7.03 -23.58
N GLY A 272 20.87 7.06 -23.91
CA GLY A 272 20.17 8.16 -24.56
C GLY A 272 18.99 8.62 -23.70
N TYR A 273 18.16 9.50 -24.26
CA TYR A 273 16.91 9.93 -23.61
C TYR A 273 15.71 9.74 -24.52
N VAL A 274 14.62 9.25 -23.94
CA VAL A 274 13.35 9.00 -24.60
C VAL A 274 12.25 9.78 -23.89
N ASP A 275 11.30 10.32 -24.64
CA ASP A 275 10.09 10.89 -24.05
C ASP A 275 9.15 9.80 -23.53
N VAL A 276 8.14 10.21 -22.76
CA VAL A 276 7.12 9.31 -22.19
C VAL A 276 6.23 8.62 -23.24
N LYS A 277 6.37 8.93 -24.53
CA LYS A 277 5.67 8.27 -25.65
C LYS A 277 6.58 7.29 -26.40
N GLY A 278 7.83 7.16 -25.98
CA GLY A 278 8.81 6.29 -26.63
C GLY A 278 9.55 6.94 -27.80
N ASN A 279 9.45 8.26 -28.01
CA ASN A 279 10.22 8.96 -29.04
C ASN A 279 11.62 9.28 -28.50
N VAL A 280 12.66 8.92 -29.26
CA VAL A 280 14.04 9.23 -28.89
C VAL A 280 14.28 10.73 -29.01
N ALA A 281 14.49 11.39 -27.87
CA ALA A 281 14.83 12.81 -27.78
C ALA A 281 16.34 13.03 -27.96
N ILE A 282 17.16 12.17 -27.35
CA ILE A 282 18.62 12.20 -27.48
C ILE A 282 19.10 10.78 -27.79
N THR A 283 19.76 10.61 -28.92
CA THR A 283 20.30 9.31 -29.34
C THR A 283 21.39 8.83 -28.37
N PRO A 284 21.48 7.51 -28.09
CA PRO A 284 22.47 6.96 -27.18
C PRO A 284 23.91 7.37 -27.48
N ARG A 285 24.55 8.05 -26.52
CA ARG A 285 25.95 8.50 -26.64
C ARG A 285 26.65 8.77 -25.31
N PHE A 286 25.95 8.69 -24.19
CA PHE A 286 26.53 8.97 -22.88
C PHE A 286 26.88 7.65 -22.16
N ALA A 287 28.07 7.55 -21.58
CA ALA A 287 28.42 6.45 -20.68
C ALA A 287 27.64 6.50 -19.36
N VAL A 288 27.21 7.69 -18.93
CA VAL A 288 26.34 7.92 -17.76
C VAL A 288 25.31 8.98 -18.12
N ALA A 289 24.05 8.75 -17.73
CA ALA A 289 22.94 9.69 -17.89
C ALA A 289 22.06 9.66 -16.65
N ARG A 290 21.82 10.83 -16.04
CA ARG A 290 20.89 10.99 -14.91
C ARG A 290 19.56 11.59 -15.37
N PRO A 291 18.48 11.45 -14.59
CA PRO A 291 17.21 12.12 -14.88
C PRO A 291 17.37 13.63 -15.07
N PHE A 292 16.52 14.21 -15.93
CA PHE A 292 16.46 15.66 -16.09
C PHE A 292 15.88 16.33 -14.84
N SER A 293 16.49 17.44 -14.44
CA SER A 293 16.03 18.33 -13.36
C SER A 293 16.49 19.75 -13.63
N GLY A 294 15.59 20.72 -13.50
CA GLY A 294 15.87 22.12 -13.82
C GLY A 294 16.14 22.37 -15.30
N GLY A 295 15.58 21.55 -16.20
CA GLY A 295 15.77 21.65 -17.65
C GLY A 295 17.10 21.10 -18.19
N VAL A 296 17.97 20.56 -17.32
CA VAL A 296 19.26 19.95 -17.70
C VAL A 296 19.40 18.54 -17.15
N ALA A 297 20.33 17.78 -17.71
CA ALA A 297 20.75 16.48 -17.17
C ALA A 297 22.25 16.43 -16.95
N VAL A 298 22.66 15.77 -15.87
CA VAL A 298 24.06 15.43 -15.61
C VAL A 298 24.42 14.18 -16.41
N VAL A 299 25.40 14.30 -17.30
CA VAL A 299 25.84 13.21 -18.18
C VAL A 299 27.35 13.08 -18.19
N SER A 300 27.86 11.92 -18.63
CA SER A 300 29.28 11.70 -18.90
C SER A 300 29.45 10.89 -20.17
N TYR A 301 30.42 11.26 -21.02
CA TYR A 301 30.80 10.48 -22.21
C TYR A 301 31.77 9.34 -21.91
N ASN A 302 32.51 9.42 -20.80
CA ASN A 302 33.63 8.51 -20.52
C ASN A 302 33.62 7.95 -19.08
N ASN A 303 32.55 8.21 -18.32
CA ASN A 303 32.40 7.84 -16.91
C ASN A 303 33.47 8.44 -15.96
N VAL A 304 34.21 9.45 -16.42
CA VAL A 304 35.29 10.10 -15.66
C VAL A 304 35.03 11.60 -15.49
N ASN A 305 34.59 12.26 -16.56
CA ASN A 305 34.23 13.67 -16.53
C ASN A 305 32.75 13.85 -16.84
N TYR A 306 32.10 14.67 -16.04
CA TYR A 306 30.69 15.00 -16.07
C TYR A 306 30.50 16.43 -16.57
N GLY A 307 29.36 16.64 -17.20
CA GLY A 307 28.89 17.94 -17.68
C GLY A 307 27.37 17.96 -17.71
N LEU A 308 26.82 19.08 -18.15
CA LEU A 308 25.39 19.29 -18.29
C LEU A 308 25.00 19.30 -19.76
N VAL A 309 23.84 18.71 -20.07
CA VAL A 309 23.19 18.84 -21.37
C VAL A 309 21.76 19.36 -21.21
N ASP A 310 21.30 20.10 -22.21
CA ASP A 310 19.89 20.51 -22.32
C ASP A 310 19.01 19.35 -22.82
N ARG A 311 17.71 19.60 -22.92
CA ARG A 311 16.71 18.62 -23.38
C ARG A 311 16.88 18.16 -24.84
N ASN A 312 17.65 18.89 -25.64
CA ASN A 312 18.00 18.52 -27.01
C ASN A 312 19.37 17.82 -27.07
N GLY A 313 20.06 17.70 -25.93
CA GLY A 313 21.38 17.14 -25.80
C GLY A 313 22.52 18.12 -26.08
N ASN A 314 22.27 19.41 -26.25
CA ASN A 314 23.36 20.39 -26.42
C ASN A 314 24.13 20.52 -25.11
N GLU A 315 25.45 20.65 -25.19
CA GLU A 315 26.30 20.86 -24.02
C GLU A 315 26.05 22.25 -23.42
N VAL A 316 25.72 22.29 -22.14
CA VAL A 316 25.43 23.51 -21.39
C VAL A 316 26.61 23.92 -20.51
N SER A 317 27.47 22.96 -20.14
CA SER A 317 28.67 23.21 -19.32
C SER A 317 29.90 22.47 -19.83
N SER A 318 31.06 22.82 -19.28
CA SER A 318 32.32 22.11 -19.58
C SER A 318 32.32 20.69 -18.98
N PHE A 319 32.80 19.69 -19.72
CA PHE A 319 32.98 18.31 -19.24
C PHE A 319 34.30 18.14 -18.48
N ARG A 320 34.52 18.94 -17.44
CA ARG A 320 35.74 18.88 -16.60
C ARG A 320 35.48 18.44 -15.16
N TYR A 321 34.20 18.38 -14.77
CA TYR A 321 33.81 18.02 -13.41
C TYR A 321 33.99 16.52 -13.21
N LYS A 322 34.50 16.11 -12.07
CA LYS A 322 34.56 14.70 -11.70
C LYS A 322 33.29 14.19 -11.04
N ARG A 323 32.51 15.11 -10.48
CA ARG A 323 31.17 14.86 -9.96
C ARG A 323 30.35 16.13 -10.10
N ILE A 324 29.07 15.99 -10.42
CA ILE A 324 28.03 16.99 -10.22
C ILE A 324 26.93 16.30 -9.41
N GLY A 325 26.43 16.94 -8.35
CA GLY A 325 25.30 16.45 -7.54
C GLY A 325 23.96 16.66 -8.24
N GLU A 326 22.88 16.52 -7.49
CA GLU A 326 21.53 16.86 -7.96
C GLU A 326 21.25 18.35 -7.81
N PHE A 327 20.34 18.85 -8.65
CA PHE A 327 19.90 20.24 -8.61
C PHE A 327 18.82 20.40 -7.53
N HIS A 328 19.12 21.24 -6.56
CA HIS A 328 18.17 21.73 -5.57
C HIS A 328 18.33 23.24 -5.42
N ASP A 329 17.23 23.96 -5.22
CA ASP A 329 17.23 25.42 -5.15
C ASP A 329 17.97 26.11 -6.33
N GLY A 330 17.96 25.47 -7.51
CA GLY A 330 18.61 25.96 -8.74
C GLY A 330 20.11 25.72 -8.84
N LEU A 331 20.75 25.04 -7.88
CA LEU A 331 22.19 24.81 -7.84
C LEU A 331 22.51 23.34 -7.58
N ALA A 332 23.62 22.87 -8.15
CA ALA A 332 24.18 21.54 -7.87
C ALA A 332 25.64 21.66 -7.43
N PRO A 333 26.09 20.93 -6.38
CA PRO A 333 27.50 20.92 -6.00
C PRO A 333 28.31 20.19 -7.08
N PHE A 334 29.45 20.74 -7.49
CA PHE A 334 30.39 20.06 -8.35
C PHE A 334 31.72 19.82 -7.64
N ASN A 335 32.49 18.87 -8.13
CA ASN A 335 33.90 18.68 -7.76
C ASN A 335 34.76 18.51 -9.03
N THR A 336 35.96 19.08 -9.06
CA THR A 336 36.92 19.02 -10.18
C THR A 336 38.05 17.98 -10.02
N ASN A 337 38.17 17.31 -8.85
CA ASN A 337 39.18 16.28 -8.60
C ASN A 337 38.71 15.19 -7.60
N LEU A 338 38.76 13.92 -8.03
CA LEU A 338 38.41 12.74 -7.21
C LEU A 338 39.59 12.18 -6.39
N TYR A 339 40.84 12.45 -6.79
CA TYR A 339 42.04 11.93 -6.14
C TYR A 339 42.74 13.03 -5.35
N GLY A 340 42.69 12.92 -4.02
CA GLY A 340 43.51 13.74 -3.16
C GLY A 340 43.60 13.13 -1.78
N MET A 341 44.56 12.22 -1.59
CA MET A 341 45.13 12.05 -0.25
C MET A 341 45.66 13.41 0.20
N ASN A 342 45.26 13.81 1.41
CA ASN A 342 45.42 15.16 1.97
C ASN A 342 46.89 15.59 2.12
N PHE A 343 47.25 16.77 1.62
CA PHE A 343 48.53 17.45 1.94
C PHE A 343 48.35 18.98 2.02
N GLN A 344 49.24 19.66 2.76
CA GLN A 344 49.29 21.13 2.83
C GLN A 344 49.47 21.75 1.43
N GLY A 345 48.63 22.73 1.09
CA GLY A 345 48.70 23.49 -0.17
C GLY A 345 47.67 23.12 -1.25
N MET A 346 46.63 22.35 -0.92
CA MET A 346 45.56 22.04 -1.89
C MET A 346 44.57 23.19 -2.08
N GLU A 347 44.15 23.39 -3.33
CA GLU A 347 43.07 24.31 -3.71
C GLU A 347 41.70 23.72 -3.35
N PRO A 348 40.69 24.55 -3.03
CA PRO A 348 39.35 24.06 -2.79
C PRO A 348 38.76 23.38 -4.02
N ARG A 349 37.98 22.33 -3.80
CA ARG A 349 37.57 21.39 -4.87
C ARG A 349 36.11 21.48 -5.22
N CYS A 350 35.29 21.94 -4.28
CA CYS A 350 33.85 21.96 -4.42
C CYS A 350 33.32 23.38 -4.57
N GLY A 351 32.44 23.55 -5.56
CA GLY A 351 31.68 24.76 -5.83
C GLY A 351 30.25 24.39 -6.25
N TYR A 352 29.49 25.36 -6.77
CA TYR A 352 28.14 25.14 -7.26
C TYR A 352 27.94 25.70 -8.65
N ILE A 353 27.26 24.90 -9.47
CA ILE A 353 26.88 25.20 -10.84
C ILE A 353 25.36 25.36 -10.93
N ASP A 354 24.89 26.29 -11.75
CA ASP A 354 23.46 26.45 -12.05
C ASP A 354 23.02 25.67 -13.29
N THR A 355 21.73 25.71 -13.58
CA THR A 355 21.13 25.03 -14.74
C THR A 355 21.50 25.67 -16.08
N GLU A 356 22.10 26.86 -16.08
CA GLU A 356 22.69 27.49 -17.27
C GLU A 356 24.17 27.09 -17.46
N GLY A 357 24.69 26.19 -16.61
CA GLY A 357 26.07 25.71 -16.69
C GLY A 357 27.11 26.71 -16.16
N ARG A 358 26.68 27.76 -15.46
CA ARG A 358 27.55 28.78 -14.87
C ARG A 358 27.97 28.37 -13.48
N GLU A 359 29.24 28.53 -13.16
CA GLU A 359 29.75 28.37 -11.79
C GLU A 359 29.40 29.60 -10.96
N VAL A 360 28.17 29.63 -10.46
CA VAL A 360 27.65 30.74 -9.64
C VAL A 360 28.45 30.85 -8.35
N LEU A 361 28.81 29.72 -7.75
CA LEU A 361 29.70 29.67 -6.59
C LEU A 361 30.99 28.92 -6.98
N PRO A 362 32.12 29.63 -7.13
CA PRO A 362 33.38 29.00 -7.55
C PRO A 362 33.87 28.01 -6.49
N ALA A 363 34.74 27.09 -6.89
CA ALA A 363 35.31 26.08 -6.00
C ALA A 363 36.04 26.75 -4.81
N LYS A 364 35.43 26.66 -3.62
CA LYS A 364 35.89 27.35 -2.38
C LYS A 364 35.89 26.45 -1.15
N TRP A 365 35.30 25.27 -1.24
CA TRP A 365 35.15 24.33 -0.13
C TRP A 365 35.87 23.02 -0.40
N ASP A 366 36.30 22.37 0.68
CA ASP A 366 37.01 21.09 0.62
C ASP A 366 36.05 19.93 0.32
N ASP A 367 34.80 20.08 0.76
CA ASP A 367 33.63 19.30 0.38
C ASP A 367 32.34 20.15 0.46
N ALA A 368 31.29 19.71 -0.23
CA ALA A 368 30.01 20.41 -0.32
C ALA A 368 28.86 19.42 -0.58
N GLY A 369 27.77 19.59 0.17
CA GLY A 369 26.51 18.89 -0.05
C GLY A 369 25.54 19.68 -0.92
N GLU A 370 24.41 19.06 -1.23
CA GLU A 370 23.34 19.66 -2.03
C GLU A 370 22.60 20.74 -1.24
N PHE A 371 21.97 21.66 -1.98
CA PHE A 371 21.08 22.63 -1.37
C PHE A 371 19.80 21.94 -0.90
N SER A 372 19.25 22.45 0.20
CA SER A 372 17.97 22.02 0.77
C SER A 372 17.43 23.21 1.55
N GLU A 373 16.19 23.60 1.25
CA GLU A 373 15.54 24.76 1.87
C GLU A 373 16.40 26.05 1.83
N MET A 374 17.08 26.26 0.69
CA MET A 374 18.00 27.38 0.42
C MET A 374 19.28 27.38 1.27
N ARG A 375 19.69 26.22 1.79
CA ARG A 375 20.93 26.03 2.55
C ARG A 375 21.71 24.82 2.04
N ALA A 376 23.03 24.91 2.01
CA ALA A 376 23.86 23.77 1.70
C ALA A 376 24.97 23.59 2.74
N PRO A 377 25.22 22.36 3.24
CA PRO A 377 26.34 22.08 4.10
C PRO A 377 27.64 22.15 3.28
N VAL A 378 28.63 22.85 3.81
CA VAL A 378 29.96 22.98 3.20
C VAL A 378 31.03 22.73 4.24
N MET A 379 32.16 22.15 3.81
CA MET A 379 33.22 21.69 4.69
C MET A 379 34.54 22.38 4.39
N ARG A 380 35.29 22.65 5.46
CA ARG A 380 36.69 23.11 5.40
C ARG A 380 37.56 22.32 6.37
N PHE A 381 38.78 22.03 5.98
CA PHE A 381 39.81 21.56 6.92
C PHE A 381 40.35 22.73 7.76
N GLY A 382 40.80 22.42 8.97
CA GLY A 382 41.60 23.35 9.77
C GLY A 382 42.85 23.79 9.02
N VAL A 383 43.24 25.05 9.24
CA VAL A 383 44.33 25.70 8.49
C VAL A 383 45.65 25.72 9.27
N ASN A 384 45.65 25.30 10.53
CA ASN A 384 46.82 25.28 11.39
C ASN A 384 47.28 23.84 11.67
N SER A 385 48.52 23.68 12.13
CA SER A 385 49.09 22.36 12.40
C SER A 385 48.36 21.55 13.47
N GLU A 386 47.63 22.23 14.37
CA GLU A 386 46.91 21.62 15.49
C GLU A 386 45.52 21.10 15.09
N ASP A 387 44.92 21.64 14.02
CA ASP A 387 43.55 21.34 13.57
C ASP A 387 43.49 20.87 12.10
N PHE A 388 44.63 20.62 11.46
CA PHE A 388 44.72 20.30 10.03
C PHE A 388 43.85 19.11 9.59
N TYR A 389 43.64 18.13 10.47
CA TYR A 389 42.79 16.96 10.21
C TYR A 389 41.38 17.07 10.81
N ASP A 390 41.04 18.23 11.36
CA ASP A 390 39.76 18.50 11.99
C ASP A 390 38.81 19.18 10.99
N ALA A 391 38.16 18.36 10.16
CA ALA A 391 37.17 18.81 9.20
C ALA A 391 35.96 19.40 9.92
N ARG A 392 35.58 20.64 9.56
CA ARG A 392 34.41 21.31 10.12
C ARG A 392 33.44 21.72 9.04
N TRP A 393 32.18 21.43 9.30
CA TRP A 393 31.04 21.77 8.48
C TRP A 393 30.35 23.04 9.00
N GLY A 394 29.91 23.84 8.05
CA GLY A 394 29.02 24.99 8.21
C GLY A 394 27.96 24.97 7.11
N TYR A 395 27.18 26.03 6.99
CA TYR A 395 26.16 26.15 5.95
C TYR A 395 26.23 27.49 5.24
N ILE A 396 26.01 27.43 3.92
CA ILE A 396 25.91 28.62 3.07
C ILE A 396 24.47 28.82 2.58
N ALA A 397 24.11 30.07 2.30
CA ALA A 397 22.94 30.42 1.50
C ALA A 397 23.24 30.28 -0.01
N THR A 398 22.21 30.35 -0.86
CA THR A 398 22.33 30.21 -2.32
C THR A 398 23.22 31.26 -2.99
N ASN A 399 23.42 32.42 -2.34
CA ASN A 399 24.37 33.46 -2.78
C ASN A 399 25.83 33.20 -2.32
N GLY A 400 26.09 32.07 -1.65
CA GLY A 400 27.41 31.69 -1.13
C GLY A 400 27.77 32.30 0.24
N GLN A 401 26.88 33.08 0.85
CA GLN A 401 27.13 33.64 2.19
C GLN A 401 27.13 32.53 3.23
N LEU A 402 28.20 32.45 4.04
CA LEU A 402 28.25 31.57 5.21
C LEU A 402 27.25 32.06 6.26
N VAL A 403 26.17 31.31 6.45
CA VAL A 403 25.10 31.63 7.41
C VAL A 403 25.25 30.85 8.72
N VAL A 404 25.93 29.70 8.67
CA VAL A 404 26.26 28.91 9.85
C VAL A 404 27.77 28.67 9.83
N PRO A 405 28.53 29.13 10.84
CA PRO A 405 29.98 28.96 10.89
C PRO A 405 30.45 27.50 10.86
N PHE A 406 31.68 27.28 10.38
CA PHE A 406 32.34 25.97 10.43
C PHE A 406 32.61 25.55 11.87
N LYS A 407 31.71 24.75 12.45
CA LYS A 407 31.84 24.30 13.85
C LYS A 407 31.39 22.85 14.08
N TYR A 408 30.64 22.26 13.15
CA TYR A 408 30.11 20.90 13.29
C TYR A 408 31.06 19.88 12.69
N HIS A 409 31.13 18.69 13.27
CA HIS A 409 31.96 17.60 12.73
C HIS A 409 31.21 16.85 11.62
N GLU A 410 29.87 16.89 11.63
CA GLU A 410 29.00 16.43 10.55
C GLU A 410 27.80 17.38 10.42
N ALA A 411 27.31 17.53 9.19
CA ALA A 411 26.19 18.40 8.83
C ALA A 411 25.36 17.73 7.71
N TYR A 412 24.04 17.77 7.86
CA TYR A 412 23.10 17.10 6.99
C TYR A 412 22.15 18.09 6.30
N PRO A 413 21.44 17.69 5.22
CA PRO A 413 20.44 18.54 4.58
C PRO A 413 19.38 19.06 5.56
N PHE A 414 18.81 20.21 5.24
CA PHE A 414 17.64 20.73 5.93
C PHE A 414 16.38 19.98 5.48
N SER A 415 15.56 19.60 6.46
CA SER A 415 14.22 19.06 6.25
C SER A 415 13.29 19.62 7.33
N CYS A 416 12.07 19.98 6.95
CA CYS A 416 11.08 20.57 7.86
C CYS A 416 11.62 21.79 8.64
N GLY A 417 12.53 22.57 8.06
CA GLY A 417 13.13 23.75 8.70
C GLY A 417 14.33 23.48 9.62
N LEU A 418 14.70 22.21 9.84
CA LEU A 418 15.79 21.82 10.73
C LEU A 418 16.85 21.00 9.99
N ALA A 419 18.10 21.15 10.40
CA ALA A 419 19.19 20.29 9.95
C ALA A 419 19.79 19.55 11.14
N ARG A 420 20.01 18.24 10.95
CA ARG A 420 20.77 17.42 11.88
C ARG A 420 22.25 17.79 11.80
N VAL A 421 22.89 17.90 12.95
CA VAL A 421 24.31 18.24 13.07
C VAL A 421 24.97 17.42 14.17
N PHE A 422 26.26 17.13 14.02
CA PHE A 422 27.02 16.37 15.00
C PHE A 422 28.19 17.20 15.55
N VAL A 423 28.41 17.10 16.86
CA VAL A 423 29.60 17.63 17.52
C VAL A 423 30.31 16.49 18.26
N LYS A 424 31.55 16.22 17.90
CA LYS A 424 32.39 15.21 18.55
C LYS A 424 32.46 15.49 20.06
N GLY A 425 32.16 14.46 20.86
CA GLY A 425 32.11 14.54 22.32
C GLY A 425 30.75 14.96 22.90
N LEU A 426 29.83 15.51 22.09
CA LEU A 426 28.47 15.86 22.52
C LEU A 426 27.41 14.93 21.91
N GLY A 427 27.54 14.61 20.62
CA GLY A 427 26.55 13.85 19.88
C GLY A 427 25.80 14.68 18.83
N TYR A 428 24.65 14.17 18.40
CA TYR A 428 23.74 14.79 17.44
C TYR A 428 22.78 15.76 18.12
N GLY A 429 22.45 16.84 17.39
CA GLY A 429 21.42 17.83 17.70
C GLY A 429 20.84 18.42 16.42
N TYR A 430 20.03 19.46 16.55
CA TYR A 430 19.33 20.08 15.42
C TYR A 430 19.40 21.61 15.47
N ILE A 431 19.60 22.20 14.30
CA ILE A 431 19.67 23.64 14.11
C ILE A 431 18.62 24.11 13.10
N ASN A 432 18.16 25.35 13.23
CA ASN A 432 17.33 25.97 12.21
C ASN A 432 18.16 26.59 11.07
N ARG A 433 17.48 27.12 10.05
CA ARG A 433 18.10 27.73 8.84
C ARG A 433 18.98 28.96 9.13
N LYS A 434 18.97 29.50 10.35
CA LYS A 434 19.86 30.58 10.81
C LYS A 434 21.08 30.05 11.57
N GLY A 435 21.16 28.75 11.82
CA GLY A 435 22.20 28.13 12.64
C GLY A 435 21.95 28.22 14.14
N GLU A 436 20.75 28.64 14.55
CA GLU A 436 20.35 28.64 15.94
C GLU A 436 20.07 27.19 16.36
N GLU A 437 20.62 26.79 17.50
CA GLU A 437 20.35 25.47 18.08
C GLU A 437 18.90 25.42 18.55
N VAL A 438 18.14 24.48 17.99
CA VAL A 438 16.74 24.21 18.40
C VAL A 438 16.72 23.03 19.37
N VAL A 439 17.53 22.02 19.09
CA VAL A 439 17.68 20.84 19.93
C VAL A 439 19.17 20.63 20.22
N PRO A 440 19.60 20.65 21.50
CA PRO A 440 21.00 20.53 21.85
C PRO A 440 21.66 19.25 21.36
N CYS A 441 22.94 19.36 20.97
CA CYS A 441 23.75 18.19 20.64
C CYS A 441 23.95 17.31 21.89
N LYS A 442 23.25 16.18 21.95
CA LYS A 442 23.30 15.24 23.10
C LYS A 442 22.95 13.79 22.76
N TYR A 443 22.46 13.54 21.55
CA TYR A 443 21.97 12.22 21.14
C TYR A 443 23.08 11.39 20.52
N GLN A 444 23.10 10.09 20.79
CA GLN A 444 24.09 9.18 20.21
C GLN A 444 23.77 8.84 18.76
N GLU A 445 22.48 8.80 18.42
CA GLU A 445 21.95 8.61 17.07
C GLU A 445 20.76 9.55 16.87
N ALA A 446 20.55 10.02 15.65
CA ALA A 446 19.46 10.92 15.27
C ALA A 446 19.15 10.72 13.79
N GLU A 447 17.87 10.74 13.42
CA GLU A 447 17.39 10.73 12.03
C GLU A 447 17.10 12.16 11.53
N ASP A 448 16.94 12.34 10.21
CA ASP A 448 16.47 13.63 9.68
C ASP A 448 14.95 13.77 9.92
N PHE A 449 14.47 15.01 10.00
CA PHE A 449 13.05 15.27 10.24
C PHE A 449 12.18 14.85 9.05
N HIS A 450 11.09 14.14 9.33
CA HIS A 450 10.04 13.77 8.38
C HIS A 450 8.68 13.97 9.05
N ASP A 451 7.74 14.61 8.36
CA ASP A 451 6.44 15.01 8.91
C ASP A 451 6.55 15.72 10.27
N PHE A 452 7.53 16.62 10.39
CA PHE A 452 7.83 17.40 11.60
C PHE A 452 8.19 16.57 12.86
N THR A 453 8.60 15.30 12.68
CA THR A 453 9.15 14.47 13.76
C THR A 453 10.48 13.84 13.37
N ALA A 454 11.29 13.45 14.37
CA ALA A 454 12.52 12.69 14.15
C ALA A 454 12.75 11.67 15.27
N LYS A 455 13.32 10.51 14.93
CA LYS A 455 13.76 9.55 15.93
C LYS A 455 15.16 9.89 16.40
N VAL A 456 15.37 9.80 17.71
CA VAL A 456 16.64 10.05 18.37
C VAL A 456 16.91 8.98 19.42
N LYS A 457 18.18 8.70 19.67
CA LYS A 457 18.61 7.74 20.67
C LYS A 457 19.51 8.39 21.70
N GLN A 458 19.19 8.16 22.97
CA GLN A 458 20.03 8.55 24.09
C GLN A 458 20.11 7.38 25.07
N TYR A 459 21.33 6.87 25.28
CA TYR A 459 21.56 5.63 26.02
C TYR A 459 20.77 4.47 25.36
N ASP A 460 20.01 3.70 26.13
CA ASP A 460 19.24 2.56 25.65
C ASP A 460 17.82 2.93 25.19
N ARG A 461 17.47 4.22 25.12
CA ARG A 461 16.13 4.68 24.77
C ARG A 461 16.10 5.34 23.39
N VAL A 462 15.24 4.82 22.52
CA VAL A 462 14.81 5.47 21.27
C VAL A 462 13.55 6.27 21.56
N MET A 463 13.51 7.52 21.10
CA MET A 463 12.41 8.46 21.31
C MET A 463 12.08 9.16 20.00
N THR A 464 10.81 9.54 19.82
CA THR A 464 10.41 10.45 18.75
C THR A 464 10.31 11.86 19.34
N ILE A 465 10.88 12.85 18.67
CA ILE A 465 10.81 14.26 19.05
C ILE A 465 10.11 15.09 17.98
N ASP A 466 9.43 16.16 18.41
CA ASP A 466 8.87 17.19 17.54
C ASP A 466 9.92 18.22 17.10
N ASP A 467 9.51 19.20 16.29
CA ASP A 467 10.32 20.29 15.76
C ASP A 467 10.83 21.29 16.83
N LYS A 468 10.46 21.09 18.10
CA LYS A 468 10.96 21.83 19.28
C LYS A 468 11.81 20.96 20.20
N GLY A 469 12.03 19.69 19.84
CA GLY A 469 12.78 18.71 20.63
C GLY A 469 12.01 18.12 21.80
N GLN A 470 10.69 18.27 21.84
CA GLN A 470 9.82 17.65 22.85
C GLN A 470 9.50 16.22 22.45
N ILE A 471 9.52 15.30 23.43
CA ILE A 471 9.19 13.90 23.17
C ILE A 471 7.71 13.81 22.83
N VAL A 472 7.41 13.20 21.69
CA VAL A 472 6.06 12.85 21.26
C VAL A 472 5.82 11.40 21.65
N GLU A 473 4.93 11.14 22.60
CA GLU A 473 4.53 9.77 22.94
C GLU A 473 3.65 9.21 21.82
N GLY A 474 4.03 8.06 21.27
CA GLY A 474 3.30 7.43 20.16
C GLY A 474 1.88 7.02 20.56
N GLN A 475 0.92 7.27 19.66
CA GLN A 475 -0.35 6.56 19.59
C GLN A 475 -0.15 5.13 19.07
#